data_AF-A0AAN4ERI7-F1
#
_entry.id   AF-A0AAN4ERI7-F1
#
_cell.length_a   1.000
_cell.length_b   1.000
_cell.length_c   1.000
_cell.angle_alpha   90.00
_cell.angle_beta   90.00
_cell.angle_gamma   90.00
#
_symmetry.space_group_name_H-M   'P 1'
#
loop_
_entity.id
_entity.type
_entity.pdbx_description
1 polymer ?
#
loop_
_entity_poly.entity_id
_entity_poly.type
_entity_poly.pdbx_seq_one_letter_code
_entity_poly.pdbx_strand_id
1 'polypeptide(L)'
;MNFPFISKPCFSRFEKWRNDIRDELEWQPSDEDVSRLSRCKTFFMGFFYQYALGAIIAGFAVQPLLKFTNPIYVSIAGLWLAMTIVCIYRLMVVSTVSRYINRRRLLCIVAFMLVTSFVGVLYLIPSAMNVSAEHDEYCHNLQVLVMRGVESEKNSTVFNNMLCRIQEINH
;
A
#
# COMPACT_ATOMS: atom_id res chain seq x y z
N MET A 1 62.99 -5.92 -4.90
CA MET A 1 61.69 -5.29 -5.18
C MET A 1 60.87 -5.37 -3.90
N ASN A 2 60.73 -4.25 -3.20
CA ASN A 2 60.07 -4.20 -1.90
C ASN A 2 58.55 -4.06 -2.10
N PHE A 3 57.80 -5.02 -1.58
CA PHE A 3 56.34 -4.93 -1.48
C PHE A 3 55.95 -3.75 -0.59
N PRO A 4 55.00 -2.89 -1.01
CA PRO A 4 54.57 -1.78 -0.18
C PRO A 4 53.81 -2.30 1.04
N PHE A 5 54.24 -1.84 2.20
CA PHE A 5 53.63 -2.06 3.51
C PHE A 5 52.12 -1.75 3.46
N ILE A 6 51.29 -2.79 3.49
CA ILE A 6 49.86 -2.64 3.78
C ILE A 6 49.77 -2.14 5.23
N SER A 7 49.14 -0.99 5.44
CA SER A 7 49.03 -0.38 6.76
C SER A 7 48.25 -1.30 7.71
N LYS A 8 48.81 -1.55 8.91
CA LYS A 8 48.19 -2.32 10.00
C LYS A 8 46.68 -2.06 10.23
N PRO A 9 46.16 -0.81 10.17
CA PRO A 9 44.72 -0.57 10.33
C PRO A 9 43.87 -1.18 9.20
N CYS A 10 44.37 -1.22 7.96
CA CYS A 10 43.64 -1.80 6.83
C CYS A 10 43.52 -3.33 6.96
N PHE A 11 44.60 -3.98 7.40
CA PHE A 11 44.63 -5.42 7.63
C PHE A 11 43.67 -5.83 8.76
N SER A 12 43.65 -5.09 9.88
CA SER A 12 42.72 -5.36 10.99
C SER A 12 41.24 -5.23 10.61
N ARG A 13 40.91 -4.31 9.70
CA ARG A 13 39.54 -4.13 9.20
C ARG A 13 39.14 -5.26 8.25
N PHE A 14 40.09 -5.73 7.43
CA PHE A 14 39.88 -6.88 6.54
C PHE A 14 39.72 -8.19 7.31
N GLU A 15 40.50 -8.37 8.37
CA GLU A 15 40.43 -9.54 9.25
C GLU A 15 39.11 -9.59 10.02
N LYS A 16 38.65 -8.43 10.55
CA LYS A 16 37.33 -8.29 11.16
C LYS A 16 36.20 -8.63 10.17
N TRP A 17 36.25 -8.06 8.96
CA TRP A 17 35.26 -8.33 7.93
C TRP A 17 35.22 -9.80 7.49
N ARG A 18 36.40 -10.45 7.37
CA ARG A 18 36.49 -11.88 7.08
C ARG A 18 35.90 -12.73 8.20
N ASN A 19 36.13 -12.35 9.46
CA ASN A 19 35.57 -13.06 10.61
C ASN A 19 34.04 -12.90 10.66
N ASP A 20 33.52 -11.70 10.44
CA ASP A 20 32.07 -11.44 10.37
C ASP A 20 31.39 -12.28 9.27
N ILE A 21 32.03 -12.47 8.11
CA ILE A 21 31.52 -13.31 7.01
C ILE A 21 31.54 -14.80 7.35
N ARG A 22 32.61 -15.26 8.01
CA ARG A 22 32.73 -16.65 8.42
C ARG A 22 31.71 -17.01 9.49
N ASP A 23 31.55 -16.15 10.49
CA ASP A 23 30.52 -16.30 11.51
C ASP A 23 29.11 -16.29 10.90
N GLU A 24 28.88 -15.55 9.80
CA GLU A 24 27.62 -15.57 9.05
C GLU A 24 27.40 -16.89 8.29
N LEU A 25 28.45 -17.44 7.66
CA LEU A 25 28.36 -18.71 6.93
C LEU A 25 28.15 -19.92 7.86
N GLU A 26 28.73 -19.87 9.05
CA GLU A 26 28.61 -20.93 10.07
C GLU A 26 27.34 -20.78 10.91
N TRP A 27 26.64 -19.65 10.80
CA TRP A 27 25.42 -19.42 11.55
C TRP A 27 24.27 -20.29 11.03
N GLN A 28 23.76 -21.18 11.89
CA GLN A 28 22.54 -21.93 11.67
C GLN A 28 21.47 -21.50 12.70
N PRO A 29 20.20 -21.38 12.28
CA PRO A 29 19.11 -21.08 13.20
C PRO A 29 18.90 -22.26 14.17
N SER A 30 18.65 -21.97 15.44
CA SER A 30 18.31 -22.99 16.42
C SER A 30 16.91 -23.56 16.14
N ASP A 31 16.62 -24.80 16.56
CA ASP A 31 15.28 -25.39 16.48
C ASP A 31 14.23 -24.50 17.17
N GLU A 32 14.61 -23.79 18.24
CA GLU A 32 13.74 -22.82 18.90
C GLU A 32 13.41 -21.63 17.97
N ASP A 33 14.38 -21.12 17.22
CA ASP A 33 14.19 -20.03 16.25
C ASP A 33 13.33 -20.46 15.07
N VAL A 34 13.50 -21.70 14.59
CA VAL A 34 12.68 -22.29 13.53
C VAL A 34 11.23 -22.46 13.98
N SER A 35 11.01 -22.94 15.21
CA SER A 35 9.66 -23.08 15.77
C SER A 35 8.95 -21.72 15.94
N ARG A 36 9.68 -20.69 16.40
CA ARG A 36 9.18 -19.31 16.52
C ARG A 36 8.87 -18.71 15.17
N LEU A 37 9.75 -18.89 14.18
CA LEU A 37 9.55 -18.47 12.79
C LEU A 37 8.25 -19.07 12.23
N SER A 38 8.06 -20.38 12.39
CA SER A 38 6.86 -21.08 11.92
C SER A 38 5.59 -20.50 12.53
N ARG A 39 5.59 -20.27 13.86
CA ARG A 39 4.45 -19.65 14.55
C ARG A 39 4.15 -18.24 14.06
N CYS A 40 5.18 -17.40 13.92
CA CYS A 40 5.03 -16.02 13.42
C CYS A 40 4.54 -15.99 11.97
N LYS A 41 5.02 -16.90 11.12
CA LYS A 41 4.56 -17.03 9.73
C LYS A 41 3.09 -17.44 9.66
N THR A 42 2.67 -18.44 10.44
CA THR A 42 1.27 -18.88 10.49
C THR A 42 0.35 -17.79 11.00
N PHE A 43 0.77 -17.06 12.04
CA PHE A 43 0.02 -15.90 12.56
C PHE A 43 -0.13 -14.81 11.50
N PHE A 44 0.97 -14.44 10.82
CA PHE A 44 0.94 -13.44 9.76
C PHE A 44 0.02 -13.86 8.61
N MET A 45 0.07 -15.12 8.19
CA MET A 45 -0.81 -15.65 7.14
C MET A 45 -2.28 -15.55 7.55
N GLY A 46 -2.63 -15.98 8.76
CA GLY A 46 -4.00 -15.87 9.26
C GLY A 46 -4.50 -14.42 9.29
N PHE A 47 -3.68 -13.50 9.79
CA PHE A 47 -3.99 -12.07 9.78
C PHE A 47 -4.15 -11.53 8.36
N PHE A 48 -3.25 -11.89 7.44
CA PHE A 48 -3.28 -11.44 6.05
C PHE A 48 -4.53 -11.93 5.31
N TYR A 49 -4.95 -13.18 5.52
CA TYR A 49 -6.19 -13.70 4.93
C TYR A 49 -7.43 -12.96 5.42
N GLN A 50 -7.52 -12.67 6.72
CA GLN A 50 -8.62 -11.88 7.29
C GLN A 50 -8.64 -10.47 6.72
N TYR A 51 -7.46 -9.83 6.63
CA TYR A 51 -7.31 -8.53 6.00
C TYR A 51 -7.75 -8.54 4.53
N ALA A 52 -7.30 -9.52 3.74
CA ALA A 52 -7.64 -9.64 2.33
C ALA A 52 -9.15 -9.83 2.12
N LEU A 53 -9.79 -10.67 2.94
CA LEU A 53 -11.24 -10.86 2.91
C LEU A 53 -11.99 -9.56 3.23
N GLY A 54 -11.58 -8.84 4.28
CA GLY A 54 -12.15 -7.55 4.65
C GLY A 54 -11.96 -6.49 3.55
N ALA A 55 -10.80 -6.46 2.92
CA ALA A 55 -10.49 -5.54 1.82
C ALA A 55 -11.36 -5.81 0.59
N ILE A 56 -11.66 -7.08 0.27
CA ILE A 56 -12.58 -7.44 -0.82
C ILE A 56 -13.98 -6.91 -0.52
N ILE A 57 -14.51 -7.15 0.68
CA ILE A 57 -15.83 -6.69 1.09
C ILE A 57 -15.93 -5.17 1.05
N ALA A 58 -14.93 -4.47 1.60
CA ALA A 58 -14.84 -3.02 1.53
C ALA A 58 -14.72 -2.51 0.08
N GLY A 59 -13.98 -3.22 -0.77
CA GLY A 59 -13.85 -2.92 -2.19
C GLY A 59 -15.19 -2.93 -2.92
N PHE A 60 -16.07 -3.88 -2.64
CA PHE A 60 -17.43 -3.88 -3.19
C PHE A 60 -18.27 -2.69 -2.73
N ALA A 61 -18.16 -2.30 -1.46
CA ALA A 61 -18.88 -1.14 -0.93
C ALA A 61 -18.39 0.20 -1.55
N VAL A 62 -17.09 0.30 -1.84
CA VAL A 62 -16.45 1.52 -2.36
C VAL A 62 -16.36 1.52 -3.89
N GLN A 63 -16.80 0.44 -4.56
CA GLN A 63 -16.76 0.30 -6.01
C GLN A 63 -17.37 1.48 -6.79
N PRO A 64 -18.48 2.11 -6.36
CA PRO A 64 -19.01 3.30 -7.02
C PRO A 64 -18.06 4.51 -6.93
N LEU A 65 -17.41 4.70 -5.78
CA LEU A 65 -16.47 5.81 -5.55
C LEU A 65 -15.17 5.65 -6.35
N LEU A 66 -14.75 4.40 -6.63
CA LEU A 66 -13.55 4.14 -7.43
C LEU A 66 -13.65 4.72 -8.85
N LYS A 67 -14.85 4.85 -9.41
CA LYS A 67 -15.05 5.49 -10.74
C LYS A 67 -14.65 6.97 -10.74
N PHE A 68 -14.78 7.64 -9.60
CA PHE A 68 -14.47 9.07 -9.43
C PHE A 68 -13.05 9.33 -8.92
N THR A 69 -12.30 8.27 -8.61
CA THR A 69 -10.94 8.39 -8.10
C THR A 69 -9.95 8.32 -9.26
N ASN A 70 -8.92 9.17 -9.26
CA ASN A 70 -7.89 9.13 -10.29
C ASN A 70 -7.10 7.79 -10.22
N PRO A 71 -7.02 7.03 -11.32
CA PRO A 71 -6.39 5.71 -11.33
C PRO A 71 -4.90 5.74 -10.94
N ILE A 72 -4.20 6.86 -11.16
CA ILE A 72 -2.80 7.03 -10.79
C ILE A 72 -2.65 7.02 -9.27
N TYR A 73 -3.48 7.76 -8.55
CA TYR A 73 -3.42 7.79 -7.08
C TYR A 73 -3.79 6.44 -6.46
N VAL A 74 -4.80 5.75 -7.03
CA VAL A 74 -5.16 4.39 -6.61
C VAL A 74 -3.98 3.43 -6.81
N SER A 75 -3.31 3.51 -7.96
CA SER A 75 -2.15 2.65 -8.28
C SER A 75 -0.97 2.90 -7.33
N ILE A 76 -0.66 4.17 -7.04
CA ILE A 76 0.41 4.54 -6.11
C ILE A 76 0.07 4.06 -4.69
N ALA A 77 -1.17 4.25 -4.24
CA ALA A 77 -1.63 3.78 -2.94
C ALA A 77 -1.55 2.24 -2.83
N GLY A 78 -1.93 1.52 -3.88
CA GLY A 78 -1.81 0.06 -3.96
C GLY A 78 -0.36 -0.41 -3.87
N LEU A 79 0.55 0.23 -4.61
CA LEU A 79 1.99 -0.08 -4.57
C LEU A 79 2.58 0.21 -3.17
N TRP A 80 2.21 1.33 -2.57
CA TRP A 80 2.65 1.70 -1.22
C TRP A 80 2.18 0.68 -0.17
N LEU A 81 0.92 0.23 -0.28
CA LEU A 81 0.35 -0.79 0.59
C LEU A 81 1.05 -2.15 0.40
N ALA A 82 1.35 -2.54 -0.83
CA ALA A 82 2.10 -3.77 -1.12
C ALA A 82 3.50 -3.73 -0.47
N MET A 83 4.21 -2.61 -0.58
CA MET A 83 5.50 -2.41 0.08
C MET A 83 5.37 -2.48 1.61
N THR A 84 4.32 -1.89 2.17
CA THR A 84 4.03 -1.92 3.61
C THR A 84 3.83 -3.36 4.10
N ILE A 85 3.08 -4.19 3.37
CA ILE A 85 2.84 -5.60 3.70
C ILE A 85 4.17 -6.39 3.72
N VAL A 86 5.03 -6.18 2.72
CA VAL A 86 6.36 -6.83 2.67
C VAL A 86 7.23 -6.40 3.86
N CYS A 87 7.21 -5.12 4.23
CA CYS A 87 7.93 -4.62 5.40
C CYS A 87 7.39 -5.22 6.71
N ILE A 88 6.07 -5.34 6.86
CA ILE A 88 5.46 -6.00 8.02
C ILE A 88 5.86 -7.47 8.07
N TYR A 89 5.85 -8.19 6.94
CA TYR A 89 6.30 -9.58 6.88
C TYR A 89 7.76 -9.72 7.32
N ARG A 90 8.66 -8.87 6.83
CA ARG A 90 10.06 -8.87 7.24
C ARG A 90 10.21 -8.55 8.73
N LEU A 91 9.38 -7.68 9.29
CA LEU A 91 9.37 -7.34 10.71
C LEU A 91 8.86 -8.48 11.58
N MET A 92 7.77 -9.13 11.20
CA MET A 92 7.11 -10.16 12.00
C MET A 92 7.79 -11.52 11.90
N VAL A 93 8.27 -11.87 10.69
CA VAL A 93 8.73 -13.22 10.35
C VAL A 93 10.24 -13.25 10.19
N VAL A 94 10.82 -12.36 9.36
CA VAL A 94 12.26 -12.43 9.07
C VAL A 94 13.12 -11.93 10.25
N SER A 95 12.62 -10.96 11.02
CA SER A 95 13.36 -10.43 12.18
C SER A 95 13.50 -11.41 13.35
N THR A 96 12.74 -12.51 13.36
CA THR A 96 12.87 -13.52 14.43
C THR A 96 14.08 -14.41 14.26
N VAL A 97 14.60 -14.50 13.03
CA VAL A 97 15.72 -15.39 12.66
C VAL A 97 16.93 -14.57 12.22
N SER A 98 16.76 -13.37 11.68
CA SER A 98 17.87 -12.55 11.22
C SER A 98 18.53 -11.73 12.34
N ARG A 99 19.80 -12.02 12.64
CA ARG A 99 20.64 -11.23 13.57
C ARG A 99 20.96 -9.81 13.09
N TYR A 100 20.97 -9.58 11.77
CA TYR A 100 21.36 -8.30 11.17
C TYR A 100 20.22 -7.28 11.11
N ILE A 101 18.96 -7.72 11.19
CA ILE A 101 17.82 -6.82 11.08
C ILE A 101 17.62 -6.09 12.41
N ASN A 102 17.92 -4.79 12.42
CA ASN A 102 17.59 -3.91 13.52
C ASN A 102 16.07 -3.72 13.63
N ARG A 103 15.43 -4.55 14.46
CA ARG A 103 13.97 -4.56 14.67
C ARG A 103 13.39 -3.19 14.99
N ARG A 104 14.08 -2.36 15.78
CA ARG A 104 13.65 -0.99 16.10
C ARG A 104 13.55 -0.10 14.87
N ARG A 105 14.54 -0.14 13.98
CA ARG A 105 14.53 0.66 12.74
C ARG A 105 13.41 0.22 11.82
N LEU A 106 13.23 -1.08 11.65
CA LEU A 106 12.17 -1.63 10.81
C LEU A 106 10.78 -1.32 11.37
N LEU A 107 10.63 -1.29 12.71
CA LEU A 107 9.39 -0.87 13.37
C LEU A 107 9.07 0.60 13.09
N CYS A 108 10.05 1.50 13.18
CA CYS A 108 9.86 2.91 12.82
C CYS A 108 9.44 3.07 11.35
N ILE A 109 10.07 2.31 10.44
CA ILE A 109 9.71 2.33 9.01
C ILE A 109 8.27 1.87 8.80
N VAL A 110 7.88 0.74 9.40
CA VAL A 110 6.51 0.22 9.29
C VAL A 110 5.50 1.21 9.90
N ALA A 111 5.81 1.79 11.06
CA ALA A 111 4.94 2.80 11.68
C ALA A 111 4.76 4.02 10.77
N PHE A 112 5.83 4.53 10.18
CA PHE A 112 5.76 5.62 9.20
C PHE A 112 4.90 5.25 8.00
N MET A 113 5.10 4.07 7.39
CA MET A 113 4.31 3.61 6.25
C MET A 113 2.82 3.44 6.58
N LEU A 114 2.49 2.99 7.79
CA LEU A 114 1.10 2.87 8.26
C LEU A 114 0.45 4.24 8.44
N VAL A 115 1.17 5.20 9.05
CA VAL A 115 0.67 6.57 9.23
C VAL A 115 0.44 7.24 7.88
N THR A 116 1.38 7.15 6.94
CA THR A 116 1.20 7.73 5.61
C THR A 116 0.08 7.06 4.82
N SER A 117 -0.09 5.74 4.96
CA SER A 117 -1.23 5.03 4.36
C SER A 117 -2.56 5.52 4.92
N PHE A 118 -2.65 5.69 6.25
CA PHE A 118 -3.86 6.17 6.91
C PHE A 118 -4.22 7.60 6.48
N VAL A 119 -3.23 8.49 6.44
CA VAL A 119 -3.41 9.87 5.92
C VAL A 119 -3.84 9.85 4.45
N GLY A 120 -3.27 8.96 3.64
CA GLY A 120 -3.66 8.78 2.24
C GLY A 120 -5.14 8.41 2.08
N VAL A 121 -5.64 7.49 2.91
CA VAL A 121 -7.08 7.13 2.90
C VAL A 121 -7.96 8.31 3.30
N LEU A 122 -7.57 9.07 4.33
CA LEU A 122 -8.29 10.26 4.78
C LEU A 122 -8.33 11.37 3.71
N TYR A 123 -7.38 11.40 2.78
CA TYR A 123 -7.39 12.34 1.66
C TYR A 123 -8.18 11.81 0.45
N LEU A 124 -8.00 10.55 0.10
CA LEU A 124 -8.62 9.95 -1.09
C LEU A 124 -10.14 9.83 -0.97
N ILE A 125 -10.67 9.46 0.20
CA ILE A 125 -12.12 9.27 0.37
C ILE A 125 -12.88 10.60 0.19
N PRO A 126 -12.55 11.70 0.90
CA PRO A 126 -13.23 12.97 0.70
C PRO A 126 -13.02 13.53 -0.71
N SER A 127 -11.83 13.35 -1.30
CA SER A 127 -11.59 13.78 -2.67
C SER A 127 -12.50 13.05 -3.67
N ALA A 128 -12.67 11.74 -3.53
CA ALA A 128 -13.57 10.96 -4.38
C ALA A 128 -15.05 11.33 -4.15
N MET A 129 -15.44 11.60 -2.90
CA MET A 129 -16.79 12.05 -2.58
C MET A 129 -17.10 13.42 -3.19
N ASN A 130 -16.18 14.38 -3.14
CA ASN A 130 -16.38 15.69 -3.73
C ASN A 130 -16.53 15.60 -5.26
N VAL A 131 -15.68 14.82 -5.93
CA VAL A 131 -15.79 14.60 -7.38
C VAL A 131 -17.10 13.89 -7.75
N SER A 132 -17.56 12.96 -6.90
CA SER A 132 -18.87 12.33 -7.08
C SER A 132 -20.00 13.36 -6.98
N ALA A 133 -19.96 14.26 -6.00
CA ALA A 133 -20.97 15.30 -5.81
C ALA A 133 -21.00 16.30 -6.99
N GLU A 134 -19.83 16.71 -7.49
CA GLU A 134 -19.73 17.57 -8.68
C GLU A 134 -20.30 16.87 -9.92
N HIS A 135 -20.05 15.57 -10.09
CA HIS A 135 -20.62 14.79 -11.19
C HIS A 135 -22.15 14.69 -11.09
N ASP A 136 -22.67 14.46 -9.89
CA ASP A 136 -24.11 14.40 -9.63
C ASP A 136 -24.81 15.74 -9.93
N GLU A 137 -24.22 16.86 -9.51
CA GLU A 137 -24.74 18.21 -9.80
C GLU A 137 -24.73 18.52 -11.30
N TYR A 138 -23.66 18.14 -11.99
CA TYR A 138 -23.54 18.32 -13.43
C TYR A 138 -24.59 17.49 -14.20
N CYS A 139 -24.79 16.23 -13.79
CA CYS A 139 -25.83 15.36 -14.35
C CYS A 139 -27.24 15.91 -14.11
N HIS A 140 -27.51 16.49 -12.93
CA HIS A 140 -28.78 17.14 -12.62
C HIS A 140 -29.05 18.32 -13.57
N ASN A 141 -28.06 19.20 -13.77
CA ASN A 141 -28.18 20.35 -14.66
C ASN A 141 -28.45 19.94 -16.12
N LEU A 142 -27.78 18.88 -16.60
CA LEU A 142 -28.06 18.30 -17.92
C LEU A 142 -29.48 17.74 -18.03
N GLN A 143 -29.96 17.03 -17.00
CA GLN A 143 -31.32 16.49 -16.97
C GLN A 143 -32.38 17.61 -17.07
N VAL A 144 -32.17 18.72 -16.37
CA VAL A 144 -33.06 19.90 -16.44
C VAL A 144 -33.03 20.54 -17.85
N LEU A 145 -31.87 20.65 -18.49
CA LEU A 145 -31.75 21.20 -19.85
C LEU A 145 -32.46 20.31 -20.89
N VAL A 146 -32.33 19.00 -20.77
CA VAL A 146 -33.03 18.02 -21.62
C VAL A 146 -34.54 18.14 -21.44
N MET A 147 -35.04 18.21 -20.20
CA MET A 147 -36.48 18.35 -19.93
C MET A 147 -37.06 19.68 -20.45
N ARG A 148 -36.27 20.76 -20.43
CA ARG A 148 -36.67 22.07 -20.98
C ARG A 148 -36.58 22.14 -22.50
N GLY A 149 -36.16 21.07 -23.18
CA GLY A 149 -36.09 20.99 -24.64
C GLY A 149 -34.94 21.79 -25.27
N VAL A 150 -33.96 22.25 -24.47
CA VAL A 150 -32.80 23.01 -24.98
C VAL A 150 -31.75 22.04 -25.50
N GLU A 151 -31.48 22.05 -26.80
CA GLU A 151 -30.50 21.15 -27.47
C GLU A 151 -30.65 19.68 -27.01
N SER A 152 -31.90 19.20 -26.88
CA SER A 152 -32.24 17.92 -26.22
C SER A 152 -31.49 16.70 -26.77
N GLU A 153 -31.26 16.62 -28.07
CA GLU A 153 -30.54 15.50 -28.71
C GLU A 153 -29.06 15.48 -28.33
N LYS A 154 -28.39 16.64 -28.35
CA LYS A 154 -26.99 16.78 -27.97
C LYS A 154 -26.80 16.56 -26.47
N ASN A 155 -27.68 17.14 -25.65
CA ASN A 155 -27.62 17.04 -24.19
C ASN A 155 -27.97 15.63 -23.69
N SER A 156 -28.91 14.92 -24.34
CA SER A 156 -29.19 13.50 -24.02
C SER A 156 -28.03 12.58 -24.42
N THR A 157 -27.36 12.86 -25.54
CA THR A 157 -26.15 12.13 -25.94
C THR A 157 -25.04 12.29 -24.90
N VAL A 158 -24.84 13.52 -24.42
CA VAL A 158 -23.86 13.84 -23.38
C VAL A 158 -24.22 13.18 -22.03
N PHE A 159 -25.49 13.18 -21.64
CA PHE A 159 -25.99 12.51 -20.43
C PHE A 159 -25.75 10.99 -20.46
N ASN A 160 -26.05 10.33 -21.58
CA ASN A 160 -25.81 8.90 -21.77
C ASN A 160 -24.32 8.56 -21.79
N ASN A 161 -23.50 9.36 -22.48
CA ASN A 161 -22.05 9.15 -22.55
C ASN A 161 -21.35 9.32 -21.20
N MET A 162 -21.88 10.16 -20.31
CA MET A 162 -21.36 10.32 -18.95
C MET A 162 -21.89 9.29 -17.95
N LEU A 163 -22.75 8.36 -18.39
CA LEU A 163 -23.38 7.36 -17.55
C LEU A 163 -24.06 8.00 -16.33
N CYS A 164 -24.72 9.13 -16.55
CA CYS A 164 -25.49 9.84 -15.52
C CYS A 164 -26.67 8.98 -15.06
N ARG A 165 -26.94 8.96 -13.75
CA ARG A 165 -28.16 8.34 -13.21
C ARG A 165 -29.29 9.37 -13.25
N ILE A 166 -30.50 8.92 -13.57
CA ILE A 166 -31.70 9.76 -13.48
C ILE A 166 -31.89 10.15 -12.01
N GLN A 167 -31.92 11.44 -11.72
CA GLN A 167 -32.21 11.96 -10.39
C GLN A 167 -33.71 12.29 -10.28
N GLU A 168 -34.31 12.04 -9.11
CA GLU A 168 -35.68 12.47 -8.81
C GLU A 168 -35.71 13.99 -8.72
N ILE A 169 -36.40 14.63 -9.67
CA ILE A 169 -36.65 16.06 -9.63
C ILE A 169 -37.89 16.26 -8.77
N ASN A 170 -37.70 16.59 -7.50
CA ASN A 170 -38.80 17.06 -6.67
C ASN A 170 -39.25 18.43 -7.18
N HIS A 171 -40.51 18.46 -7.61
CA HIS A 171 -41.17 19.60 -8.23
C HIS A 171 -41.57 20.67 -7.21
#